data_AF-A0A9D4SZR3-F1
#
_entry.id   AF-A0A9D4SZR3-F1
#
_cell.length_a   1.000
_cell.length_b   1.000
_cell.length_c   1.000
_cell.angle_alpha   90.00
_cell.angle_beta   90.00
_cell.angle_gamma   90.00
#
_symmetry.space_group_name_H-M   'P 1'
#
loop_
_entity.id
_entity.type
_entity.pdbx_description
1 polymer ?
#
loop_
_entity_poly.entity_id
_entity_poly.type
_entity_poly.pdbx_seq_one_letter_code
_entity_poly.pdbx_strand_id
1 'polypeptide(L)'
;MRMHTKCRGTTYPGTNVQRLNVPDDKVPWTVQWPDYKPPEYSIPGLSSKPWADPELGADFSPCWNTLDGNVDRWSHEGTYAVVDGRPLNPHGRTGLSGRGRLGRWGPNHAGDPIVTRWKRDATGTKVMNQHSQLPVLQFVAIARRDSGEWAIPGGMVDPGELVSATLRREFSEETMNSLSLSEKDRHALEKSLESFFSKGVEAGQVVARDRQHKQLLCHNIVRRNRRSSY
;
A
#
# COMPACT_ATOMS: atom_id res chain seq x y z
N MET A 1 -2.36 21.30 -1.41
CA MET A 1 -2.19 19.88 -1.03
C MET A 1 -3.12 19.58 0.14
N ARG A 2 -3.97 18.54 0.08
CA ARG A 2 -4.85 18.18 1.22
C ARG A 2 -3.98 17.66 2.36
N MET A 3 -4.12 18.20 3.58
CA MET A 3 -3.31 17.79 4.73
C MET A 3 -3.61 16.35 5.17
N HIS A 4 -2.61 15.62 5.67
CA HIS A 4 -2.83 14.27 6.22
C HIS A 4 -3.28 14.35 7.69
N THR A 5 -4.39 13.70 8.01
CA THR A 5 -4.94 13.63 9.38
C THR A 5 -4.79 12.25 9.99
N LYS A 6 -5.01 11.19 9.21
CA LYS A 6 -4.88 9.78 9.65
C LYS A 6 -3.49 9.47 10.22
N CYS A 7 -2.43 10.03 9.64
CA CYS A 7 -1.04 9.79 10.06
C CYS A 7 -0.60 10.57 11.33
N ARG A 8 -1.48 11.40 11.91
CA ARG A 8 -1.20 12.23 13.10
C ARG A 8 -2.06 11.86 14.32
N GLY A 9 -2.69 10.67 14.30
CA GLY A 9 -3.42 10.18 15.48
C GLY A 9 -2.51 10.03 16.70
N THR A 10 -3.03 10.33 17.89
CA THR A 10 -2.26 10.42 19.14
C THR A 10 -1.45 9.17 19.44
N THR A 11 -2.04 7.99 19.28
CA THR A 11 -1.39 6.69 19.54
C THR A 11 -1.07 5.98 18.22
N TYR A 12 0.13 5.43 18.11
CA TYR A 12 0.51 4.60 16.97
C TYR A 12 -0.29 3.27 16.97
N PRO A 13 -0.93 2.88 15.85
CA PRO A 13 -1.88 1.76 15.82
C PRO A 13 -1.32 0.44 16.37
N GLY A 14 -2.10 -0.22 17.23
CA GLY A 14 -1.74 -1.52 17.81
C GLY A 14 -0.62 -1.45 18.85
N THR A 15 -0.34 -0.27 19.41
CA THR A 15 0.72 -0.05 20.40
C THR A 15 0.29 1.00 21.43
N ASN A 16 1.10 1.23 22.47
CA ASN A 16 0.92 2.33 23.42
C ASN A 16 1.81 3.56 23.10
N VAL A 17 2.53 3.53 21.98
CA VAL A 17 3.48 4.58 21.60
C VAL A 17 2.73 5.86 21.23
N GLN A 18 3.06 6.95 21.90
CA GLN A 18 2.46 8.27 21.68
C GLN A 18 3.23 9.06 20.64
N ARG A 19 2.51 9.72 19.74
CA ARG A 19 3.08 10.70 18.80
C ARG A 19 3.20 12.05 19.48
N LEU A 20 4.21 12.82 19.10
CA LEU A 20 4.25 14.25 19.36
C LEU A 20 3.06 14.90 18.64
N ASN A 21 2.27 15.71 19.34
CA ASN A 21 1.18 16.45 18.72
C ASN A 21 1.76 17.44 17.69
N VAL A 22 1.27 17.40 16.46
CA VAL A 22 1.69 18.29 15.37
C VAL A 22 0.51 19.18 15.01
N PRO A 23 0.52 20.47 15.39
CA PRO A 23 -0.45 21.45 14.94
C PRO A 23 -0.51 21.54 13.41
N ASP A 24 -1.68 21.85 12.86
CA ASP A 24 -1.92 21.87 11.41
C ASP A 24 -0.98 22.84 10.66
N ASP A 25 -0.69 24.00 11.25
CA ASP A 25 0.25 25.01 10.73
C ASP A 25 1.72 24.55 10.79
N LYS A 26 2.03 23.53 11.59
CA LYS A 26 3.38 22.96 11.74
C LYS A 26 3.60 21.68 10.93
N VAL A 27 2.59 21.19 10.22
CA VAL A 27 2.71 19.99 9.37
C VAL A 27 3.76 20.17 8.26
N PRO A 28 3.77 21.26 7.46
CA PRO A 28 4.71 21.38 6.34
C PRO A 28 6.16 21.52 6.82
N TRP A 29 7.08 20.76 6.20
CA TRP A 29 8.51 20.82 6.54
C TRP A 29 9.14 22.21 6.32
N THR A 30 8.57 23.01 5.41
CA THR A 30 8.98 24.40 5.14
C THR A 30 8.79 25.32 6.35
N VAL A 31 7.89 24.96 7.27
CA VAL A 31 7.68 25.72 8.50
C VAL A 31 8.75 25.32 9.51
N GLN A 32 9.52 26.32 9.95
CA GLN A 32 10.54 26.13 10.97
C GLN A 32 9.92 25.71 12.29
N TRP A 33 10.50 24.67 12.89
CA TRP A 33 10.14 24.18 14.22
C TRP A 33 11.34 23.49 14.86
N PRO A 34 12.29 24.27 15.41
CA PRO A 34 13.52 23.73 16.01
C PRO A 34 13.28 22.75 17.16
N ASP A 35 12.18 22.94 17.91
CA ASP A 35 11.79 22.07 19.01
C ASP A 35 11.07 20.79 18.57
N TYR A 36 10.91 20.56 17.26
CA TYR A 36 10.29 19.34 16.74
C TYR A 36 11.19 18.13 16.98
N LYS A 37 10.97 17.45 18.10
CA LYS A 37 11.70 16.25 18.54
C LYS A 37 10.70 15.09 18.72
N PRO A 38 10.19 14.52 17.62
CA PRO A 38 9.25 13.42 17.72
C PRO A 38 9.93 12.19 18.33
N PRO A 39 9.22 11.38 19.13
CA PRO A 39 9.76 10.11 19.60
C PRO A 39 10.09 9.18 18.43
N GLU A 40 11.13 8.36 18.58
CA GLU A 40 11.51 7.36 17.60
C GLU A 40 10.87 6.02 17.92
N TYR A 41 10.32 5.36 16.91
CA TYR A 41 9.75 4.03 17.09
C TYR A 41 9.85 3.17 15.82
N SER A 42 10.30 1.93 16.00
CA SER A 42 10.22 0.83 15.06
C SER A 42 9.83 -0.42 15.86
N ILE A 43 9.10 -1.37 15.27
CA ILE A 43 8.75 -2.60 15.98
C ILE A 43 10.02 -3.38 16.36
N PRO A 44 10.03 -4.05 17.53
CA PRO A 44 11.18 -4.87 17.93
C PRO A 44 11.52 -5.93 16.88
N GLY A 45 12.80 -6.07 16.57
CA GLY A 45 13.29 -7.03 15.58
C GLY A 45 12.92 -6.72 14.13
N LEU A 46 12.49 -5.48 13.81
CA LEU A 46 12.21 -5.08 12.43
C LEU A 46 13.44 -5.30 11.53
N SER A 47 14.60 -4.79 11.93
CA SER A 47 15.84 -4.83 11.13
C SER A 47 16.41 -6.24 10.91
N SER A 48 15.92 -7.25 11.63
CA SER A 48 16.28 -8.65 11.40
C SER A 48 15.30 -9.38 10.47
N LYS A 49 14.25 -8.72 9.99
CA LYS A 49 13.29 -9.32 9.04
C LYS A 49 13.89 -9.29 7.64
N PRO A 50 13.75 -10.36 6.84
CA PRO A 50 14.33 -10.43 5.50
C PRO A 50 13.75 -9.41 4.51
N TRP A 51 12.52 -8.93 4.78
CA TRP A 51 11.83 -7.92 3.96
C TRP A 51 12.07 -6.48 4.46
N ALA A 52 12.78 -6.28 5.56
CA ALA A 52 13.05 -4.96 6.12
C ALA A 52 14.45 -4.49 5.75
N ASP A 53 14.60 -3.17 5.68
CA ASP A 53 15.92 -2.57 5.60
C ASP A 53 16.68 -2.74 6.93
N PRO A 54 18.02 -2.76 6.92
CA PRO A 54 18.82 -2.50 8.12
C PRO A 54 18.54 -1.11 8.72
N GLU A 55 19.08 -0.86 9.90
CA GLU A 55 19.16 0.51 10.42
C GLU A 55 20.15 1.33 9.57
N LEU A 56 19.86 2.62 9.39
CA LEU A 56 20.74 3.52 8.64
C LEU A 56 22.06 3.71 9.40
N GLY A 57 23.16 3.63 8.68
CA GLY A 57 24.50 3.75 9.24
C GLY A 57 25.58 3.51 8.21
N ALA A 58 26.83 3.38 8.65
CA ALA A 58 27.98 3.18 7.76
C ALA A 58 27.80 1.96 6.84
N ASP A 59 27.24 0.88 7.37
CA ASP A 59 27.08 -0.39 6.64
C ASP A 59 25.81 -0.46 5.78
N PHE A 60 24.95 0.55 5.85
CA PHE A 60 23.73 0.62 5.06
C PHE A 60 23.43 2.06 4.63
N SER A 61 23.83 2.37 3.40
CA SER A 61 23.70 3.69 2.75
C SER A 61 22.86 3.58 1.48
N PRO A 62 21.52 3.70 1.58
CA PRO A 62 20.63 3.48 0.45
C PRO A 62 20.69 4.58 -0.61
N CYS A 63 20.48 4.20 -1.86
CA CYS A 63 20.31 5.15 -2.96
C CYS A 63 18.85 5.65 -2.98
N TRP A 64 18.60 6.83 -2.38
CA TRP A 64 17.25 7.41 -2.33
C TRP A 64 16.76 7.91 -3.69
N ASN A 65 15.44 7.99 -3.85
CA ASN A 65 14.79 8.49 -5.07
C ASN A 65 15.24 7.77 -6.35
N THR A 66 15.54 6.46 -6.27
CA THR A 66 15.91 5.61 -7.41
C THR A 66 15.54 4.16 -7.13
N LEU A 67 15.67 3.31 -8.14
CA LEU A 67 15.75 1.86 -7.96
C LEU A 67 17.13 1.51 -7.36
N ASP A 68 17.13 1.00 -6.13
CA ASP A 68 18.32 0.65 -5.35
C ASP A 68 18.46 -0.87 -5.27
N GLY A 69 19.17 -1.43 -6.24
CA GLY A 69 19.20 -2.88 -6.47
C GLY A 69 17.80 -3.40 -6.80
N ASN A 70 17.24 -4.21 -5.90
CA ASN A 70 15.89 -4.78 -6.03
C ASN A 70 14.83 -4.02 -5.22
N VAL A 71 15.18 -2.90 -4.60
CA VAL A 71 14.25 -2.08 -3.79
C VAL A 71 13.96 -0.79 -4.54
N ASP A 72 12.70 -0.62 -4.97
CA ASP A 72 12.26 0.66 -5.49
C ASP A 72 12.13 1.66 -4.35
N ARG A 73 12.95 2.71 -4.37
CA ARG A 73 12.92 3.81 -3.41
C ARG A 73 12.36 5.07 -4.04
N TRP A 74 11.79 5.02 -5.25
CA TRP A 74 11.11 6.13 -5.88
C TRP A 74 9.69 6.28 -5.32
N SER A 75 9.20 7.51 -5.13
CA SER A 75 7.79 7.71 -4.76
C SER A 75 6.93 7.98 -5.98
N HIS A 76 5.71 7.44 -5.98
CA HIS A 76 4.69 7.76 -6.99
C HIS A 76 4.34 9.26 -7.07
N GLU A 77 4.74 10.07 -6.09
CA GLU A 77 4.58 11.53 -6.08
C GLU A 77 5.87 12.30 -6.39
N GLY A 78 6.92 11.63 -6.83
CA GLY A 78 8.19 12.23 -7.22
C GLY A 78 9.26 12.18 -6.13
N THR A 79 10.18 13.15 -6.14
CA THR A 79 11.32 13.16 -5.23
C THR A 79 10.90 13.58 -3.82
N TYR A 80 11.42 12.90 -2.81
CA TYR A 80 11.31 13.30 -1.41
C TYR A 80 12.65 13.80 -0.89
N ALA A 81 12.57 14.74 0.06
CA ALA A 81 13.74 15.29 0.73
C ALA A 81 14.39 14.24 1.64
N VAL A 82 15.72 14.31 1.74
CA VAL A 82 16.53 13.49 2.64
C VAL A 82 17.29 14.44 3.57
N VAL A 83 17.16 14.23 4.88
CA VAL A 83 17.82 15.04 5.92
C VAL A 83 18.52 14.08 6.87
N ASP A 84 19.80 14.33 7.15
CA ASP A 84 20.64 13.46 7.98
C ASP A 84 20.60 11.99 7.55
N GLY A 85 20.63 11.76 6.23
CA GLY A 85 20.56 10.42 5.62
C GLY A 85 19.17 9.76 5.69
N ARG A 86 18.15 10.43 6.22
CA ARG A 86 16.79 9.88 6.41
C ARG A 86 15.78 10.50 5.46
N PRO A 87 14.92 9.69 4.81
CA PRO A 87 13.85 10.21 3.96
C PRO A 87 12.76 10.89 4.80
N LEU A 88 12.33 12.08 4.37
CA LEU A 88 11.19 12.79 4.95
C LEU A 88 9.90 12.38 4.24
N ASN A 89 8.81 12.34 5.00
CA ASN A 89 7.48 12.18 4.42
C ASN A 89 7.12 13.44 3.61
N PRO A 90 6.86 13.36 2.29
CA PRO A 90 6.63 14.54 1.46
C PRO A 90 5.33 15.28 1.82
N HIS A 91 4.41 14.65 2.57
CA HIS A 91 3.20 15.32 3.07
C HIS A 91 3.39 16.06 4.40
N GLY A 92 4.55 15.94 5.04
CA GLY A 92 4.87 16.70 6.25
C GLY A 92 5.12 15.87 7.52
N ARG A 93 5.17 16.58 8.65
CA ARG A 93 5.43 16.04 9.99
C ARG A 93 4.28 15.16 10.46
N THR A 94 4.61 13.99 10.98
CA THR A 94 3.63 13.02 11.51
C THR A 94 3.67 12.88 13.04
N GLY A 95 4.60 13.56 13.72
CA GLY A 95 4.77 13.47 15.16
C GLY A 95 5.52 12.22 15.64
N LEU A 96 6.11 11.43 14.75
CA LEU A 96 6.81 10.20 15.12
C LEU A 96 7.92 9.91 14.09
N SER A 97 9.14 9.63 14.55
CA SER A 97 10.26 9.20 13.71
C SER A 97 10.42 7.66 13.72
N GLY A 98 11.44 7.16 13.03
CA GLY A 98 11.63 5.73 12.76
C GLY A 98 10.66 5.19 11.71
N ARG A 99 10.60 3.86 11.58
CA ARG A 99 9.81 3.17 10.54
C ARG A 99 8.46 2.65 11.03
N GLY A 100 8.27 2.55 12.35
CA GLY A 100 7.10 1.89 12.91
C GLY A 100 7.05 0.42 12.51
N ARG A 101 6.05 0.05 11.73
CA ARG A 101 5.87 -1.32 11.21
C ARG A 101 6.36 -1.53 9.77
N LEU A 102 6.68 -0.44 9.07
CA LEU A 102 7.08 -0.50 7.67
C LEU A 102 8.53 -1.00 7.54
N GLY A 103 8.79 -1.85 6.56
CA GLY A 103 10.11 -2.47 6.41
C GLY A 103 11.16 -1.53 5.85
N ARG A 104 10.75 -0.73 4.87
CA ARG A 104 11.64 0.16 4.12
C ARG A 104 11.69 1.53 4.73
N TRP A 105 12.86 2.14 4.67
CA TRP A 105 13.00 3.59 4.81
C TRP A 105 12.46 4.28 3.55
N GLY A 106 11.57 5.25 3.72
CA GLY A 106 10.97 5.99 2.63
C GLY A 106 9.72 5.28 2.07
N PRO A 107 9.53 5.25 0.74
CA PRO A 107 8.44 4.52 0.10
C PRO A 107 8.42 3.03 0.46
N ASN A 108 7.24 2.54 0.82
CA ASN A 108 6.91 1.13 0.86
C ASN A 108 5.86 0.91 -0.23
N HIS A 109 6.02 -0.08 -1.11
CA HIS A 109 5.11 -0.26 -2.26
C HIS A 109 4.10 -1.36 -2.00
N ALA A 110 2.86 -1.15 -2.47
CA ALA A 110 1.78 -2.11 -2.41
C ALA A 110 1.05 -2.21 -3.77
N GLY A 111 0.44 -3.36 -4.03
CA GLY A 111 -0.41 -3.61 -5.20
C GLY A 111 -1.84 -3.89 -4.78
N ASP A 112 -2.80 -3.15 -5.31
CA ASP A 112 -4.23 -3.30 -5.05
C ASP A 112 -5.00 -3.73 -6.32
N PRO A 113 -5.34 -5.03 -6.45
CA PRO A 113 -6.08 -5.53 -7.60
C PRO A 113 -7.58 -5.26 -7.42
N ILE A 114 -8.13 -4.35 -8.24
CA ILE A 114 -9.56 -4.08 -8.31
C ILE A 114 -10.18 -4.91 -9.44
N VAL A 115 -10.61 -6.12 -9.08
CA VAL A 115 -11.32 -7.02 -10.01
C VAL A 115 -12.81 -6.69 -9.98
N THR A 116 -13.35 -6.26 -11.13
CA THR A 116 -14.73 -5.79 -11.26
C THR A 116 -15.54 -6.58 -12.27
N ARG A 117 -16.85 -6.63 -12.06
CA ARG A 117 -17.86 -7.11 -13.02
C ARG A 117 -19.15 -6.33 -12.88
N TRP A 118 -19.97 -6.29 -13.93
CA TRP A 118 -21.34 -5.78 -13.81
C TRP A 118 -22.21 -6.77 -13.04
N LYS A 119 -23.04 -6.26 -12.11
CA LYS A 119 -24.10 -7.06 -11.48
C LYS A 119 -25.09 -7.47 -12.57
N ARG A 120 -25.45 -8.76 -12.59
CA ARG A 120 -26.44 -9.30 -13.50
C ARG A 120 -27.56 -9.97 -12.70
N ASP A 121 -28.77 -9.95 -13.24
CA ASP A 121 -29.92 -10.70 -12.71
C ASP A 121 -29.89 -12.16 -13.20
N ALA A 122 -30.93 -12.93 -12.86
CA ALA A 122 -31.05 -14.35 -13.24
C ALA A 122 -31.11 -14.59 -14.76
N THR A 123 -31.47 -13.58 -15.56
CA THR A 123 -31.49 -13.66 -17.03
C THR A 123 -30.14 -13.31 -17.65
N GLY A 124 -29.18 -12.86 -16.85
CA GLY A 124 -27.90 -12.34 -17.32
C GLY A 124 -27.97 -10.87 -17.74
N THR A 125 -29.08 -10.17 -17.53
CA THR A 125 -29.21 -8.74 -17.87
C THR A 125 -28.51 -7.87 -16.82
N LYS A 126 -27.88 -6.76 -17.22
CA LYS A 126 -27.22 -5.85 -16.28
C LYS A 126 -28.26 -5.22 -15.36
N VAL A 127 -28.04 -5.30 -14.05
CA VAL A 127 -28.89 -4.63 -13.06
C VAL A 127 -28.59 -3.13 -13.08
N MET A 128 -29.63 -2.32 -13.25
CA MET A 128 -29.55 -0.86 -13.24
C MET A 128 -29.83 -0.31 -11.86
N ASN A 129 -29.10 0.73 -11.46
CA ASN A 129 -29.39 1.49 -10.24
C ASN A 129 -30.61 2.39 -10.48
N GLN A 130 -31.61 2.32 -9.61
CA GLN A 130 -32.88 3.06 -9.78
C GLN A 130 -32.73 4.58 -9.69
N HIS A 131 -31.69 5.08 -9.01
CA HIS A 131 -31.48 6.52 -8.85
C HIS A 131 -30.61 7.09 -9.96
N SER A 132 -29.41 6.51 -10.17
CA SER A 132 -28.46 7.04 -11.16
C SER A 132 -28.75 6.62 -12.60
N GLN A 133 -29.62 5.62 -12.81
CA GLN A 133 -29.88 5.01 -14.12
C GLN A 133 -28.62 4.43 -14.78
N LEU A 134 -27.58 4.13 -13.99
CA LEU A 134 -26.35 3.49 -14.44
C LEU A 134 -26.30 2.01 -14.01
N PRO A 135 -25.60 1.14 -14.75
CA PRO A 135 -25.44 -0.26 -14.34
C PRO A 135 -24.68 -0.37 -13.00
N VAL A 136 -25.05 -1.35 -12.18
CA VAL A 136 -24.41 -1.59 -10.87
C VAL A 136 -23.12 -2.37 -11.05
N LEU A 137 -21.99 -1.82 -10.60
CA LEU A 137 -20.68 -2.47 -10.60
C LEU A 137 -20.46 -3.26 -9.29
N GLN A 138 -19.91 -4.46 -9.40
CA GLN A 138 -19.41 -5.27 -8.29
C GLN A 138 -17.89 -5.35 -8.37
N PHE A 139 -17.23 -5.42 -7.22
CA PHE A 139 -15.81 -5.76 -7.13
C PHE A 139 -15.58 -6.82 -6.05
N VAL A 140 -14.44 -7.50 -6.11
CA VAL A 140 -14.04 -8.47 -5.08
C VAL A 140 -13.44 -7.72 -3.89
N ALA A 141 -13.97 -7.96 -2.71
CA ALA A 141 -13.48 -7.42 -1.45
C ALA A 141 -13.24 -8.56 -0.46
N ILE A 142 -12.33 -8.35 0.49
CA ILE A 142 -12.07 -9.24 1.61
C ILE A 142 -12.46 -8.56 2.93
N ALA A 143 -12.90 -9.34 3.91
CA ALA A 143 -13.08 -8.84 5.27
C ALA A 143 -11.82 -9.20 6.07
N ARG A 144 -11.09 -8.19 6.54
CA ARG A 144 -9.82 -8.41 7.23
C ARG A 144 -10.07 -9.11 8.57
N ARG A 145 -9.28 -10.14 8.89
CA ARG A 145 -9.39 -10.88 10.17
C ARG A 145 -9.12 -10.00 11.39
N ASP A 146 -8.24 -9.02 11.27
CA ASP A 146 -7.79 -8.18 12.40
C ASP A 146 -8.83 -7.14 12.87
N SER A 147 -9.63 -6.63 11.93
CA SER A 147 -10.50 -5.47 12.14
C SER A 147 -11.96 -5.72 11.73
N GLY A 148 -12.23 -6.74 10.92
CA GLY A 148 -13.54 -6.98 10.30
C GLY A 148 -13.90 -6.00 9.19
N GLU A 149 -13.02 -5.04 8.87
CA GLU A 149 -13.26 -4.06 7.82
C GLU A 149 -13.14 -4.69 6.42
N TRP A 150 -14.01 -4.25 5.50
CA TRP A 150 -13.93 -4.62 4.09
C TRP A 150 -12.81 -3.84 3.39
N ALA A 151 -11.94 -4.55 2.68
CA ALA A 151 -10.80 -3.99 1.97
C ALA A 151 -10.66 -4.57 0.56
N ILE A 152 -9.87 -3.88 -0.27
CA ILE A 152 -9.37 -4.44 -1.53
C ILE A 152 -8.34 -5.52 -1.15
N PRO A 153 -8.33 -6.69 -1.83
CA PRO A 153 -7.38 -7.77 -1.57
C PRO A 153 -6.00 -7.45 -2.15
N GLY A 154 -5.35 -6.44 -1.59
CA GLY A 154 -3.99 -6.04 -1.95
C GLY A 154 -3.00 -6.31 -0.84
N GLY A 155 -1.72 -6.14 -1.16
CA GLY A 155 -0.63 -6.33 -0.23
C GLY A 155 0.69 -5.77 -0.73
N MET A 156 1.76 -6.07 0.00
CA MET A 156 3.06 -5.44 -0.18
C MET A 156 3.78 -6.01 -1.40
N VAL A 157 4.51 -5.15 -2.12
CA VAL A 157 5.41 -5.57 -3.20
C VAL A 157 6.69 -6.13 -2.58
N ASP A 158 7.03 -7.36 -2.93
CA ASP A 158 8.28 -7.97 -2.49
C ASP A 158 9.49 -7.37 -3.24
N PRO A 159 10.69 -7.33 -2.62
CA PRO A 159 11.89 -6.83 -3.29
C PRO A 159 12.17 -7.61 -4.58
N GLY A 160 12.32 -6.88 -5.70
CA GLY A 160 12.51 -7.43 -7.04
C GLY A 160 11.24 -7.94 -7.72
N GLU A 161 10.10 -7.94 -7.02
CA GLU A 161 8.81 -8.35 -7.59
C GLU A 161 8.25 -7.24 -8.48
N LEU A 162 7.79 -7.62 -9.68
CA LEU A 162 7.02 -6.72 -10.52
C LEU A 162 5.66 -6.48 -9.86
N VAL A 163 5.18 -5.23 -9.86
CA VAL A 163 3.83 -4.88 -9.36
C VAL A 163 2.74 -5.78 -9.95
N SER A 164 2.85 -6.13 -11.24
CA SER A 164 1.90 -7.02 -11.91
C SER A 164 1.89 -8.43 -11.31
N ALA A 165 3.03 -8.92 -10.83
CA ALA A 165 3.15 -10.19 -10.11
C ALA A 165 2.53 -10.10 -8.71
N THR A 166 2.83 -9.04 -7.96
CA THR A 166 2.21 -8.75 -6.65
C THR A 166 0.68 -8.79 -6.74
N LEU A 167 0.10 -8.08 -7.71
CA LEU A 167 -1.35 -8.04 -7.92
C LEU A 167 -1.97 -9.42 -8.15
N ARG A 168 -1.28 -10.30 -8.87
CA ARG A 168 -1.75 -11.67 -9.11
C ARG A 168 -1.63 -12.53 -7.86
N ARG A 169 -0.49 -12.46 -7.17
CA ARG A 169 -0.19 -13.18 -5.95
C ARG A 169 -1.19 -12.83 -4.85
N GLU A 170 -1.29 -11.55 -4.51
CA GLU A 170 -2.19 -11.03 -3.46
C GLU A 170 -3.65 -11.40 -3.75
N PHE A 171 -4.11 -11.20 -4.99
CA PHE A 171 -5.48 -11.57 -5.36
C PHE A 171 -5.73 -13.07 -5.23
N SER A 172 -4.78 -13.91 -5.65
CA SER A 172 -4.87 -15.36 -5.59
C SER A 172 -4.93 -15.86 -4.14
N GLU A 173 -4.03 -15.37 -3.30
CA GLU A 173 -3.89 -15.79 -1.92
C GLU A 173 -5.11 -15.36 -1.09
N GLU A 174 -5.49 -14.09 -1.18
CA GLU A 174 -6.53 -13.49 -0.33
C GLU A 174 -7.96 -13.82 -0.77
N THR A 175 -8.19 -14.12 -2.06
CA THR A 175 -9.56 -14.31 -2.58
C THR A 175 -9.87 -15.71 -3.07
N MET A 176 -8.84 -16.48 -3.46
CA MET A 176 -8.99 -17.83 -4.03
C MET A 176 -8.42 -18.92 -3.13
N ASN A 177 -7.90 -18.56 -1.94
CA ASN A 177 -7.27 -19.48 -0.99
C ASN A 177 -6.20 -20.37 -1.63
N SER A 178 -5.38 -19.79 -2.52
CA SER A 178 -4.44 -20.58 -3.33
C SER A 178 -3.36 -21.29 -2.53
N LEU A 179 -3.07 -20.81 -1.32
CA LEU A 179 -2.13 -21.45 -0.39
C LEU A 179 -2.60 -22.82 0.11
N SER A 180 -3.90 -23.12 -0.02
CA SER A 180 -4.49 -24.40 0.36
C SER A 180 -4.69 -25.36 -0.83
N LEU A 181 -4.29 -24.96 -2.04
CA LEU A 181 -4.48 -25.76 -3.26
C LEU A 181 -3.33 -26.75 -3.48
N SER A 182 -3.62 -27.82 -4.22
CA SER A 182 -2.56 -28.69 -4.76
C SER A 182 -1.67 -27.91 -5.73
N GLU A 183 -0.41 -28.34 -5.92
CA GLU A 183 0.50 -27.67 -6.87
C GLU A 183 -0.10 -27.58 -8.29
N LYS A 184 -0.79 -28.63 -8.72
CA LYS A 184 -1.45 -28.69 -10.03
C LYS A 184 -2.55 -27.64 -10.15
N ASP A 185 -3.40 -27.53 -9.13
CA ASP A 185 -4.53 -26.58 -9.15
C ASP A 185 -4.04 -25.14 -9.00
N ARG A 186 -2.99 -24.92 -8.18
CA ARG A 186 -2.31 -23.63 -8.07
C ARG A 186 -1.75 -23.17 -9.42
N HIS A 187 -1.05 -24.05 -10.15
CA HIS A 187 -0.52 -23.72 -11.47
C HIS A 187 -1.63 -23.43 -12.50
N ALA A 188 -2.74 -24.16 -12.47
CA ALA A 188 -3.88 -23.89 -13.32
C ALA A 188 -4.52 -22.52 -13.02
N LEU A 189 -4.66 -22.19 -11.72
CA LEU A 189 -5.16 -20.88 -11.26
C LEU A 189 -4.22 -19.75 -11.70
N GLU A 190 -2.92 -19.89 -11.48
CA GLU A 190 -1.91 -18.89 -11.87
C GLU A 190 -1.98 -18.57 -13.37
N LYS A 191 -2.04 -19.59 -14.23
CA LYS A 191 -2.17 -19.41 -15.68
C LYS A 191 -3.46 -18.69 -16.07
N SER A 192 -4.56 -19.01 -15.38
CA SER A 192 -5.85 -18.34 -15.58
C SER A 192 -5.78 -16.87 -15.17
N LEU A 193 -5.19 -16.56 -14.01
CA LEU A 193 -5.02 -15.21 -13.50
C LEU A 193 -4.06 -14.39 -14.37
N GLU A 194 -2.97 -14.97 -14.84
CA GLU A 194 -2.04 -14.32 -15.77
C GLU A 194 -2.78 -13.87 -17.04
N SER A 195 -3.52 -14.77 -17.67
CA SER A 195 -4.36 -14.42 -18.83
C SER A 195 -5.41 -13.36 -18.48
N PHE A 196 -6.03 -13.45 -17.30
CA PHE A 196 -7.06 -12.50 -16.87
C PHE A 196 -6.50 -11.07 -16.67
N PHE A 197 -5.36 -10.96 -15.98
CA PHE A 197 -4.69 -9.71 -15.66
C PHE A 197 -3.84 -9.15 -16.80
N SER A 198 -3.51 -9.94 -17.84
CA SER A 198 -2.80 -9.47 -19.05
C SER A 198 -3.53 -8.31 -19.75
N LYS A 199 -4.84 -8.20 -19.54
CA LYS A 199 -5.71 -7.14 -20.07
C LYS A 199 -6.11 -6.11 -18.99
N GLY A 200 -5.42 -6.10 -17.86
CA GLY A 200 -5.60 -5.12 -16.78
C GLY A 200 -5.27 -3.72 -17.27
N VAL A 201 -5.94 -2.72 -16.69
CA VAL A 201 -5.62 -1.32 -16.93
C VAL A 201 -5.22 -0.71 -15.60
N GLU A 202 -4.08 -0.04 -15.57
CA GLU A 202 -3.70 0.74 -14.41
C GLU A 202 -4.74 1.85 -14.19
N ALA A 203 -5.36 1.85 -13.01
CA ALA A 203 -6.33 2.86 -12.64
C ALA A 203 -5.65 4.08 -12.02
N GLY A 204 -4.46 3.89 -11.45
CA GLY A 204 -3.58 4.97 -11.01
C GLY A 204 -2.59 4.53 -9.94
N GLN A 205 -1.69 5.46 -9.63
CA GLN A 205 -0.70 5.37 -8.57
C GLN A 205 -0.99 6.44 -7.52
N VAL A 206 -0.98 6.06 -6.24
CA VAL A 206 -1.28 6.98 -5.14
C VAL A 206 -0.35 6.77 -3.95
N VAL A 207 -0.08 7.83 -3.22
CA VAL A 207 0.49 7.73 -1.87
C VAL A 207 -0.66 7.68 -0.86
N ALA A 208 -0.76 6.57 -0.13
CA ALA A 208 -1.77 6.41 0.89
C ALA A 208 -1.45 7.23 2.15
N ARG A 209 -2.53 7.65 2.81
CA ARG A 209 -2.51 8.40 4.06
C ARG A 209 -3.23 7.58 5.11
N ASP A 210 -2.57 6.57 5.65
CA ASP A 210 -3.18 5.68 6.64
C ASP A 210 -2.50 5.81 8.03
N ARG A 211 -3.18 5.35 9.07
CA ARG A 211 -2.80 5.49 10.48
C ARG A 211 -1.48 4.80 10.83
N GLN A 212 -1.11 3.75 10.10
CA GLN A 212 0.18 3.08 10.28
C GLN A 212 1.35 3.92 9.73
N HIS A 213 1.06 4.95 8.94
CA HIS A 213 2.06 5.62 8.13
C HIS A 213 2.85 6.64 8.94
N LYS A 214 4.16 6.46 8.92
CA LYS A 214 5.15 7.49 9.23
C LYS A 214 5.89 7.92 7.96
N GLN A 215 6.05 6.96 7.05
CA GLN A 215 6.65 7.09 5.74
C GLN A 215 5.64 6.69 4.65
N LEU A 216 5.99 6.98 3.40
CA LEU A 216 5.17 6.82 2.20
C LEU A 216 4.74 5.37 1.99
N LEU A 217 3.45 5.11 1.74
CA LEU A 217 2.99 3.85 1.14
C LEU A 217 2.45 4.16 -0.25
N CYS A 218 3.13 3.64 -1.26
CA CYS A 218 2.82 3.87 -2.66
C CYS A 218 2.00 2.70 -3.18
N HIS A 219 0.73 2.94 -3.47
CA HIS A 219 -0.20 1.95 -4.00
C HIS A 219 -0.25 2.04 -5.51
N ASN A 220 -0.09 0.89 -6.16
CA ASN A 220 -0.44 0.71 -7.56
C ASN A 220 -1.84 0.09 -7.62
N ILE A 221 -2.80 0.84 -8.16
CA ILE A 221 -4.18 0.38 -8.29
C ILE A 221 -4.39 -0.08 -9.72
N VAL A 222 -4.63 -1.38 -9.91
CA VAL A 222 -4.92 -1.94 -11.23
C VAL A 222 -6.35 -2.43 -11.27
N ARG A 223 -7.12 -1.91 -12.23
CA ARG A 223 -8.50 -2.31 -12.44
C ARG A 223 -8.58 -3.29 -13.61
N ARG A 224 -9.23 -4.42 -13.36
CA ARG A 224 -9.67 -5.31 -14.45
C ARG A 224 -11.19 -5.38 -14.45
N ASN A 225 -11.77 -5.09 -15.60
CA ASN A 225 -13.19 -5.35 -15.84
C ASN A 225 -13.32 -6.70 -16.54
N ARG A 226 -14.08 -7.63 -15.97
CA ARG A 226 -14.49 -8.83 -16.69
C ARG A 226 -15.49 -8.41 -17.77
N ARG A 227 -14.98 -8.00 -18.93
CA ARG A 227 -15.77 -7.93 -20.17
C ARG A 227 -16.19 -9.37 -20.45
N SER A 228 -17.47 -9.65 -20.29
CA SER A 228 -18.08 -10.89 -20.75
C SER A 228 -17.71 -11.06 -22.23
N SER A 229 -16.74 -11.91 -22.52
CA SER A 229 -16.72 -12.66 -23.77
C SER A 229 -17.32 -14.00 -23.37
N TYR A 230 -18.41 -14.35 -24.03
CA TYR A 230 -19.10 -15.62 -23.89
C TYR A 230 -18.14 -16.79 -24.05
#